data_AF-A0A7C9KSQ7-F1
#
_entry.id   AF-A0A7C9KSQ7-F1
#
_cell.length_a   1.000
_cell.length_b   1.000
_cell.length_c   1.000
_cell.angle_alpha   90.00
_cell.angle_beta   90.00
_cell.angle_gamma   90.00
#
_symmetry.space_group_name_H-M   'P 1'
#
loop_
_entity.id
_entity.type
_entity.pdbx_description
1 polymer ?
#
loop_
_entity_poly.entity_id
_entity_poly.type
_entity_poly.pdbx_seq_one_letter_code
_entity_poly.pdbx_strand_id
1 'polypeptide(L)'
;MSIIQIRVDEELKKSAYQTFEKLNLSPSDALRLFLRYVVENEKLPFSEVSVMVADHDEDADILAVVRDRLKNPARRIKVNLDDI
;
A
#
# COMPACT_ATOMS: atom_id res chain seq x y z
N MET A 1 -13.42 14.67 -21.28
CA MET A 1 -12.05 14.87 -20.76
C MET A 1 -12.09 15.94 -19.70
N SER A 2 -11.65 15.65 -18.49
CA SER A 2 -11.47 16.62 -17.40
C SER A 2 -9.97 16.92 -17.23
N ILE A 3 -9.65 18.05 -16.62
CA ILE A 3 -8.28 18.51 -16.37
C ILE A 3 -8.03 18.45 -14.85
N ILE A 4 -6.89 17.89 -14.45
CA ILE A 4 -6.42 17.89 -13.06
C ILE A 4 -5.27 18.88 -12.97
N GLN A 5 -5.38 19.88 -12.09
CA GLN A 5 -4.32 20.83 -11.79
C GLN A 5 -3.73 20.50 -10.42
N ILE A 6 -2.42 20.25 -10.37
CA ILE A 6 -1.72 19.86 -9.15
C ILE A 6 -0.63 20.89 -8.87
N ARG A 7 -0.58 21.38 -7.62
CA ARG A 7 0.55 22.21 -7.15
C ARG A 7 1.66 21.29 -6.69
N VAL A 8 2.86 21.53 -7.19
CA VAL A 8 4.08 20.83 -6.83
C VAL A 8 5.21 21.83 -6.73
N ASP A 9 6.21 21.49 -5.93
CA ASP A 9 7.44 22.27 -5.85
C ASP A 9 8.14 22.36 -7.23
N GLU A 10 8.81 23.48 -7.49
CA GLU A 10 9.43 23.75 -8.80
C GLU A 10 10.61 22.81 -9.08
N GLU A 11 11.42 22.49 -8.06
CA GLU A 11 12.56 21.58 -8.20
C GLU A 11 12.08 20.14 -8.43
N LEU A 12 11.03 19.74 -7.72
CA LEU A 12 10.38 18.44 -7.89
C LEU A 12 9.82 18.30 -9.31
N LYS A 13 9.14 19.33 -9.83
CA LYS A 13 8.62 19.34 -11.20
C LYS A 13 9.73 19.14 -12.22
N LYS A 14 10.82 19.91 -12.12
CA LYS A 14 11.96 19.79 -13.06
C LYS A 14 12.58 18.40 -13.02
N SER A 15 12.83 17.88 -11.83
CA SER A 15 13.43 16.55 -11.63
C SER A 15 12.53 15.42 -12.13
N ALA A 16 11.22 15.51 -11.88
CA ALA A 16 10.25 14.54 -12.35
C ALA A 16 10.18 14.52 -13.88
N TYR A 17 10.14 15.69 -14.54
CA TYR A 17 10.10 15.77 -16.01
C TYR A 17 11.34 15.13 -16.64
N GLN A 18 12.55 15.45 -16.13
CA GLN A 18 13.79 14.83 -16.61
C GLN A 18 13.79 13.31 -16.44
N THR A 19 13.20 12.81 -15.34
CA THR A 19 13.13 11.37 -15.08
C THR A 19 12.13 10.69 -16.01
N PHE A 20 10.96 11.29 -16.22
CA PHE A 20 9.97 10.76 -17.14
C PHE A 20 10.45 10.76 -18.59
N GLU A 21 11.18 11.78 -19.03
CA GLU A 21 11.82 11.82 -20.35
C GLU A 21 12.80 10.66 -20.55
N LYS A 22 13.65 10.36 -19.54
CA LYS A 22 14.57 9.21 -19.57
C LYS A 22 13.83 7.87 -19.70
N LEU A 23 12.62 7.79 -19.16
CA LEU A 23 11.75 6.61 -19.21
C LEU A 23 10.85 6.59 -20.46
N ASN A 24 10.99 7.56 -21.37
CA ASN A 24 10.12 7.75 -22.54
C ASN A 24 8.62 7.83 -22.18
N LEU A 25 8.30 8.41 -21.02
CA LEU A 25 6.94 8.58 -20.52
C LEU A 25 6.57 10.06 -20.45
N SER A 26 5.35 10.38 -20.84
CA SER A 26 4.78 11.70 -20.54
C SER A 26 4.34 11.75 -19.07
N PRO A 27 4.52 12.89 -18.37
CA PRO A 27 3.97 13.07 -17.02
C PRO A 27 2.47 12.78 -16.94
N SER A 28 1.73 13.14 -18.00
CA SER A 28 0.30 12.86 -18.10
C SER A 28 0.00 11.36 -18.15
N ASP A 29 0.84 10.58 -18.83
CA ASP A 29 0.65 9.13 -18.93
C ASP A 29 1.03 8.44 -17.63
N ALA A 30 2.12 8.86 -16.98
CA ALA A 30 2.49 8.39 -15.65
C ALA A 30 1.35 8.62 -14.63
N LEU A 31 0.75 9.82 -14.63
CA LEU A 31 -0.35 10.13 -13.72
C LEU A 31 -1.62 9.32 -14.04
N ARG A 32 -1.93 9.10 -15.32
CA ARG A 32 -3.06 8.23 -15.72
C ARG A 32 -2.87 6.79 -15.27
N LEU A 33 -1.65 6.25 -15.42
CA LEU A 33 -1.31 4.91 -14.95
C LEU A 33 -1.46 4.79 -13.44
N PHE A 34 -0.99 5.80 -12.70
CA PHE A 34 -1.15 5.86 -11.26
C PHE A 34 -2.62 5.87 -10.84
N LEU A 35 -3.44 6.77 -11.41
CA LEU A 35 -4.86 6.85 -11.09
C LEU A 35 -5.59 5.54 -11.41
N ARG A 36 -5.27 4.90 -12.54
CA ARG A 36 -5.85 3.60 -12.90
C ARG A 36 -5.48 2.52 -11.89
N TYR A 37 -4.21 2.45 -11.49
CA TYR A 37 -3.78 1.47 -10.48
C TYR A 37 -4.55 1.64 -9.17
N VAL A 38 -4.68 2.87 -8.69
CA VAL A 38 -5.38 3.17 -7.43
C VAL A 38 -6.86 2.78 -7.51
N VAL A 39 -7.52 3.06 -8.64
CA VAL A 39 -8.92 2.68 -8.84
C VAL A 39 -9.09 1.16 -8.94
N GLU A 40 -8.17 0.45 -9.58
CA GLU A 40 -8.26 -1.00 -9.78
C GLU A 40 -7.91 -1.81 -8.52
N ASN A 41 -6.98 -1.31 -7.70
CA ASN A 41 -6.42 -2.06 -6.57
C ASN A 41 -6.84 -1.49 -5.20
N GLU A 42 -7.56 -0.36 -5.18
CA GLU A 42 -7.98 0.36 -3.97
C GLU A 42 -6.82 0.66 -3.00
N LYS A 43 -5.59 0.69 -3.50
CA LYS A 43 -4.37 0.90 -2.72
C LYS A 43 -3.33 1.68 -3.53
N LEU A 44 -2.40 2.31 -2.82
CA LEU A 44 -1.27 2.98 -3.45
C LEU A 44 -0.25 1.94 -3.98
N PRO A 45 0.36 2.19 -5.15
CA PRO A 45 1.36 1.29 -5.74
C PRO A 45 2.70 1.29 -5.00
N PHE A 46 2.88 2.23 -4.07
CA PHE A 46 4.01 2.31 -3.16
C PHE A 46 3.46 2.23 -1.74
N SER A 47 4.17 1.53 -0.86
CA SER A 47 3.93 1.65 0.57
C SER A 47 4.18 3.11 0.95
N GLU A 48 3.18 3.74 1.59
CA GLU A 48 3.45 4.97 2.31
C GLU A 48 4.46 4.62 3.41
N VAL A 49 5.74 4.81 3.14
CA VAL A 49 6.74 5.03 4.18
C VAL A 49 6.54 6.45 4.74
N SER A 50 5.29 6.81 5.02
CA SER A 50 5.00 7.78 6.05
C SER A 50 5.28 7.02 7.34
N VAL A 51 6.23 7.53 8.09
CA VAL A 51 6.75 7.08 9.40
C VAL A 51 5.66 6.76 10.47
N MET A 52 4.37 6.83 10.11
CA MET A 52 3.22 6.56 10.98
C MET A 52 2.42 5.30 10.64
N VAL A 53 2.65 4.67 9.47
CA VAL A 53 1.96 3.42 9.10
C VAL A 53 2.97 2.28 9.09
N ALA A 54 3.53 2.01 10.28
CA ALA A 54 4.18 0.75 10.59
C ALA A 54 3.12 -0.33 10.87
N ASP A 55 2.07 -0.45 10.03
CA ASP A 55 1.12 -1.57 10.06
C ASP A 55 1.79 -2.91 9.66
N HIS A 56 3.11 -2.90 9.46
CA HIS A 56 3.90 -4.11 9.27
C HIS A 56 4.39 -4.77 10.57
N ASP A 57 4.10 -4.19 11.74
CA ASP A 57 4.35 -4.87 13.03
C ASP A 57 3.16 -5.77 13.46
N GLU A 58 1.92 -5.48 13.04
CA GLU A 58 0.75 -6.27 13.48
C GLU A 58 0.79 -7.72 12.95
N ASP A 59 1.11 -7.92 11.67
CA ASP A 59 1.19 -9.27 11.09
C ASP A 59 2.33 -10.09 11.69
N ALA A 60 3.46 -9.46 11.98
CA ALA A 60 4.60 -10.11 12.61
C ALA A 60 4.27 -10.55 14.03
N ASP A 61 3.57 -9.70 14.79
CA ASP A 61 3.10 -9.97 16.14
C ASP A 61 2.05 -11.08 16.16
N ILE A 62 1.09 -11.05 15.23
CA ILE A 62 0.09 -12.12 15.05
C ILE A 62 0.79 -13.46 14.75
N LEU A 63 1.75 -13.47 13.82
CA LEU A 63 2.51 -14.68 13.49
C LEU A 63 3.34 -15.21 14.67
N ALA A 64 3.89 -14.33 15.50
CA ALA A 64 4.60 -14.72 16.72
C ALA A 64 3.66 -15.42 17.71
N VAL A 65 2.47 -14.85 17.94
CA VAL A 65 1.43 -15.44 18.81
C VAL A 65 0.95 -16.80 18.27
N VAL A 66 0.74 -16.91 16.95
CA VAL A 66 0.33 -18.19 16.33
C VAL A 66 1.41 -19.25 16.50
N ARG A 67 2.69 -18.91 16.26
CA ARG A 67 3.82 -19.83 16.43
C ARG A 67 3.94 -20.32 17.88
N ASP A 68 3.74 -19.44 18.85
CA ASP A 68 3.78 -19.81 20.27
C ASP A 68 2.62 -20.76 20.65
N ARG A 69 1.40 -20.43 20.21
CA ARG A 69 0.20 -21.28 20.42
C ARG A 69 0.27 -22.63 19.72
N LEU A 70 0.95 -22.73 18.58
CA LEU A 70 1.17 -24.00 17.89
C LEU A 70 2.18 -24.90 18.62
N LYS A 71 3.19 -24.33 19.28
CA LYS A 71 4.15 -25.09 20.11
C LYS A 71 3.48 -25.64 21.37
N ASN A 72 2.58 -24.86 21.97
CA ASN A 72 1.84 -25.23 23.19
C ASN A 72 0.33 -25.15 22.95
N PRO A 73 -0.28 -26.12 22.24
CA PRO A 73 -1.68 -26.06 21.89
C PRO A 73 -2.58 -26.17 23.13
N ALA A 74 -3.50 -25.22 23.28
CA ALA A 74 -4.54 -25.29 24.30
C ALA A 74 -5.52 -26.44 24.03
N ARG A 75 -6.33 -26.78 25.04
CA ARG A 75 -7.37 -27.81 24.93
C ARG A 75 -8.32 -27.46 23.78
N ARG A 76 -8.49 -28.41 22.84
CA ARG A 76 -9.42 -28.24 21.72
C ARG A 76 -10.85 -28.16 22.25
N ILE A 77 -11.53 -27.06 21.95
CA ILE A 77 -12.94 -26.85 22.26
C ILE A 77 -13.69 -26.95 20.94
N LYS A 78 -14.70 -27.83 20.86
CA LYS A 78 -15.59 -27.90 19.71
C LYS A 78 -16.72 -26.91 19.95
N VAL A 79 -16.85 -25.92 19.09
CA VAL A 79 -17.89 -24.86 19.16
C VAL A 79 -18.79 -24.97 17.92
N ASN A 80 -20.09 -24.73 18.08
CA ASN A 80 -21.01 -24.54 16.96
C ASN A 80 -21.17 -23.04 16.67
N LEU A 81 -21.59 -22.67 15.46
CA LEU A 81 -21.78 -21.25 15.11
C LEU A 81 -22.81 -20.53 15.99
N ASP A 82 -23.80 -21.25 16.52
CA ASP A 82 -24.81 -20.68 17.42
C ASP A 82 -24.26 -20.37 18.83
N ASP A 83 -23.04 -20.86 19.15
CA ASP A 83 -22.37 -20.71 20.45
C ASP A 83 -21.24 -19.65 20.43
N ILE A 84 -21.08 -18.90 19.32
CA ILE A 84 -20.03 -17.88 19.09
C ILE A 84 -20.64 -16.49 19.10
#